data_AF-A0A524IAM3-F1
#
_entry.id   AF-A0A524IAM3-F1
#
_cell.length_a   1.000
_cell.length_b   1.000
_cell.length_c   1.000
_cell.angle_alpha   90.00
_cell.angle_beta   90.00
_cell.angle_gamma   90.00
#
_symmetry.space_group_name_H-M   'P 1'
#
loop_
_entity.id
_entity.type
_entity.pdbx_description
1 polymer ?
#
loop_
_entity_poly.entity_id
_entity_poly.type
_entity_poly.pdbx_seq_one_letter_code
_entity_poly.pdbx_strand_id
1 'polypeptide(L)'
;AGKNVKPYLFFRLKMLKTTLTEAFSLIRRLLTETDFADTKRLKDLLLEMRNDYKSSVLPRGSFLAALRAGSRISLPMFYDERWKGISQLLHLEGMTSSVEAGDLDALRIILNTIKNAVLDASLLSVNITVEPENRLPVLREVENLVSSLPDTGTGTAGAGSPFFEDRRLPDGPFEPLIIPGGVGFAGCAFPGAFLGTDDHGLETVLAHLLATGFLWEQVRMKGGAYGASAYANGTEGVFSFSSYRDPDITETIRIFRESLEFAASGKIEDDTVVKAIIGSVGKDIKPLAPGIKGFLGYRRNLYGISDGLRQQRRDAMLSCTAVGIAQSAGRLLEQLASGSYTLLGGAEAIQKAVDRLNIKRAPLKLPV
;
A
#
# COMPACT_ATOMS: atom_id res chain seq x y z
N ALA A 1 2.13 18.85 2.13
CA ALA A 1 2.55 17.62 1.42
C ALA A 1 1.31 16.99 0.76
N GLY A 2 1.42 16.33 -0.39
CA GLY A 2 0.30 15.56 -0.98
C GLY A 2 -0.37 16.11 -2.26
N LYS A 3 0.03 17.28 -2.78
CA LYS A 3 -0.60 17.86 -3.98
C LYS A 3 -0.02 17.35 -5.31
N ASN A 4 1.17 16.77 -5.32
CA ASN A 4 1.80 16.19 -6.52
C ASN A 4 2.20 14.75 -6.25
N VAL A 5 1.48 13.80 -6.88
CA VAL A 5 1.85 12.38 -6.88
C VAL A 5 2.67 12.08 -8.12
N LYS A 6 3.82 11.43 -7.94
CA LYS A 6 4.66 10.96 -9.04
C LYS A 6 4.57 9.44 -9.11
N PRO A 7 3.90 8.87 -10.12
CA PRO A 7 3.92 7.43 -10.33
C PRO A 7 5.30 6.99 -10.84
N TYR A 8 5.77 5.85 -10.35
CA TYR A 8 7.02 5.24 -10.81
C TYR A 8 6.77 3.77 -11.15
N LEU A 9 7.28 3.33 -12.30
CA LEU A 9 7.36 1.91 -12.66
C LEU A 9 8.78 1.42 -12.37
N PHE A 10 8.91 0.34 -11.61
CA PHE A 10 10.21 -0.21 -11.21
C PHE A 10 10.47 -1.54 -11.91
N PHE A 11 11.51 -1.59 -12.74
CA PHE A 11 12.08 -2.85 -13.24
C PHE A 11 13.22 -3.28 -12.31
N ARG A 12 13.06 -4.40 -11.61
CA ARG A 12 14.05 -4.89 -10.65
C ARG A 12 14.71 -6.17 -11.16
N LEU A 13 16.02 -6.11 -11.31
CA LEU A 13 16.82 -7.19 -11.89
C LEU A 13 17.92 -7.59 -10.92
N LYS A 14 18.26 -8.88 -10.92
CA LYS A 14 19.39 -9.47 -10.21
C LYS A 14 20.03 -10.50 -11.12
N MET A 15 21.35 -10.48 -11.19
CA MET A 15 22.11 -11.37 -12.05
C MET A 15 23.47 -11.66 -11.42
N LEU A 16 24.10 -12.75 -11.82
CA LEU A 16 25.46 -13.07 -11.42
C LEU A 16 26.43 -12.25 -12.26
N LYS A 17 27.61 -11.95 -11.68
CA LYS A 17 28.71 -11.31 -12.41
C LYS A 17 29.07 -12.06 -13.70
N THR A 18 29.03 -13.39 -13.64
CA THR A 18 29.40 -14.27 -14.74
C THR A 18 28.39 -14.26 -15.90
N THR A 19 27.18 -13.75 -15.69
CA THR A 19 26.12 -13.71 -16.72
C THR A 19 25.69 -12.28 -17.05
N LEU A 20 26.56 -11.30 -16.77
CA LEU A 20 26.23 -9.88 -16.85
C LEU A 20 25.80 -9.49 -18.28
N THR A 21 26.64 -9.79 -19.27
CA THR A 21 26.39 -9.40 -20.66
C THR A 21 25.17 -10.15 -21.24
N GLU A 22 25.01 -11.44 -20.94
CA GLU A 22 23.84 -12.21 -21.38
C GLU A 22 22.54 -11.68 -20.77
N ALA A 23 22.58 -11.32 -19.48
CA ALA A 23 21.42 -10.76 -18.80
C ALA A 23 21.03 -9.39 -19.38
N PHE A 24 21.99 -8.50 -19.61
CA PHE A 24 21.71 -7.19 -20.22
C PHE A 24 21.23 -7.30 -21.67
N SER A 25 21.77 -8.27 -22.44
CA SER A 25 21.25 -8.61 -23.76
C SER A 25 19.77 -9.03 -23.69
N LEU A 26 19.41 -9.92 -22.76
CA LEU A 26 18.02 -10.32 -22.54
C LEU A 26 17.14 -9.13 -22.14
N ILE A 27 17.59 -8.29 -21.21
CA ILE A 27 16.84 -7.12 -20.73
C ILE A 27 16.57 -6.16 -21.89
N ARG A 28 17.58 -5.85 -22.70
CA ARG A 28 17.43 -5.02 -23.89
C ARG A 28 16.33 -5.56 -24.80
N ARG A 29 16.40 -6.85 -25.14
CA ARG A 29 15.39 -7.51 -25.97
C ARG A 29 13.99 -7.42 -25.38
N LEU A 30 13.84 -7.66 -24.07
CA LEU A 30 12.54 -7.53 -23.40
C LEU A 30 11.98 -6.10 -23.47
N LEU A 31 12.82 -5.07 -23.40
CA LEU A 31 12.36 -3.68 -23.46
C LEU A 31 12.07 -3.23 -24.89
N THR A 32 12.93 -3.56 -25.85
CA THR A 32 12.84 -3.02 -27.22
C THR A 32 12.04 -3.91 -28.16
N GLU A 33 12.19 -5.23 -28.08
CA GLU A 33 11.67 -6.20 -29.05
C GLU A 33 10.33 -6.83 -28.66
N THR A 34 9.77 -6.50 -27.48
CA THR A 34 8.47 -7.06 -27.06
C THR A 34 7.37 -6.71 -28.06
N ASP A 35 6.69 -7.75 -28.55
CA ASP A 35 5.52 -7.68 -29.42
C ASP A 35 4.30 -8.27 -28.71
N PHE A 36 3.17 -7.62 -28.89
CA PHE A 36 1.87 -7.98 -28.32
C PHE A 36 0.93 -8.60 -29.38
N ALA A 37 1.46 -9.09 -30.51
CA ALA A 37 0.69 -9.73 -31.56
C ALA A 37 0.16 -11.13 -31.21
N ASP A 38 0.78 -11.84 -30.25
CA ASP A 38 0.30 -13.15 -29.79
C ASP A 38 -0.93 -12.97 -28.88
N THR A 39 -2.09 -12.77 -29.52
CA THR A 39 -3.37 -12.53 -28.87
C THR A 39 -3.84 -13.72 -28.04
N LYS A 40 -3.47 -14.95 -28.44
CA LYS A 40 -3.74 -16.15 -27.65
C LYS A 40 -2.97 -16.12 -26.34
N ARG A 41 -1.66 -15.86 -26.39
CA ARG A 41 -0.84 -15.77 -25.19
C ARG A 41 -1.28 -14.61 -24.28
N LEU A 42 -1.64 -13.47 -24.85
CA LEU A 42 -2.20 -12.34 -24.08
C LEU A 42 -3.48 -12.72 -23.34
N LYS A 43 -4.40 -13.41 -24.02
CA LYS A 43 -5.63 -13.92 -23.39
C LYS A 43 -5.31 -14.85 -22.24
N ASP A 44 -4.44 -15.83 -22.45
CA ASP A 44 -4.07 -16.81 -21.43
C ASP A 44 -3.46 -16.13 -20.20
N LEU A 45 -2.52 -15.18 -20.39
CA LEU A 45 -1.89 -14.41 -19.31
C LEU A 45 -2.89 -13.54 -18.54
N LEU A 46 -3.85 -12.92 -19.24
CA LEU A 46 -4.88 -12.11 -18.58
C LEU A 46 -5.81 -12.97 -17.72
N LEU A 47 -6.22 -14.14 -18.22
CA LEU A 47 -7.05 -15.09 -17.48
C LEU A 47 -6.31 -15.65 -16.26
N GLU A 48 -5.03 -15.99 -16.41
CA GLU A 48 -4.13 -16.40 -15.33
C GLU A 48 -4.06 -15.29 -14.25
N MET A 49 -3.74 -14.06 -14.66
CA MET A 49 -3.64 -12.92 -13.75
C MET A 49 -4.95 -12.64 -13.01
N ARG A 50 -6.11 -12.73 -13.68
CA ARG A 50 -7.43 -12.62 -13.02
C ARG A 50 -7.61 -13.70 -11.96
N ASN A 51 -7.35 -14.97 -12.31
CA ASN A 51 -7.57 -16.10 -11.40
C ASN A 51 -6.63 -16.05 -10.19
N ASP A 52 -5.37 -15.65 -10.39
CA ASP A 52 -4.41 -15.40 -9.31
C ASP A 52 -4.89 -14.28 -8.41
N TYR A 53 -5.41 -13.19 -8.99
CA TYR A 53 -5.93 -12.06 -8.24
C TYR A 53 -7.13 -12.47 -7.37
N LYS A 54 -8.10 -13.20 -7.93
CA LYS A 54 -9.25 -13.76 -7.20
C LYS A 54 -8.81 -14.62 -6.02
N SER A 55 -7.90 -15.56 -6.29
CA SER A 55 -7.34 -16.47 -5.28
C SER A 55 -6.57 -15.73 -4.18
N SER A 56 -6.04 -14.54 -4.47
CA SER A 56 -5.31 -13.72 -3.51
C SER A 56 -6.20 -12.92 -2.54
N VAL A 57 -7.51 -12.79 -2.81
CA VAL A 57 -8.40 -11.92 -2.02
C VAL A 57 -8.51 -12.39 -0.57
N LEU A 58 -8.75 -13.67 -0.35
CA LEU A 58 -8.87 -14.22 1.01
C LEU A 58 -7.54 -14.12 1.81
N PRO A 59 -6.38 -14.55 1.26
CA PRO A 59 -5.09 -14.36 1.93
C PRO A 59 -4.73 -12.89 2.21
N ARG A 60 -5.22 -11.94 1.41
CA ARG A 60 -4.89 -10.50 1.50
C ARG A 60 -6.04 -9.64 2.01
N GLY A 61 -7.09 -10.22 2.60
CA GLY A 61 -8.32 -9.51 2.93
C GLY A 61 -8.13 -8.28 3.81
N SER A 62 -7.27 -8.36 4.84
CA SER A 62 -6.97 -7.23 5.74
C SER A 62 -6.27 -6.08 5.02
N PHE A 63 -5.31 -6.40 4.15
CA PHE A 63 -4.62 -5.42 3.30
C PHE A 63 -5.61 -4.76 2.33
N LEU A 64 -6.46 -5.55 1.66
CA LEU A 64 -7.45 -5.02 0.72
C LEU A 64 -8.47 -4.11 1.43
N ALA A 65 -8.93 -4.49 2.62
CA ALA A 65 -9.82 -3.66 3.43
C ALA A 65 -9.17 -2.31 3.80
N ALA A 66 -7.94 -2.34 4.34
CA ALA A 66 -7.22 -1.14 4.75
C ALA A 66 -6.86 -0.24 3.56
N LEU A 67 -6.41 -0.81 2.44
CA LEU A 67 -6.09 -0.06 1.23
C LEU A 67 -7.35 0.59 0.64
N ARG A 68 -8.47 -0.14 0.61
CA ARG A 68 -9.75 0.36 0.11
C ARG A 68 -10.28 1.50 0.98
N ALA A 69 -10.19 1.39 2.30
CA ALA A 69 -10.50 2.49 3.21
C ALA A 69 -9.58 3.70 2.99
N GLY A 70 -8.25 3.48 2.94
CA GLY A 70 -7.27 4.56 2.80
C GLY A 70 -7.30 5.27 1.45
N SER A 71 -7.77 4.61 0.39
CA SER A 71 -7.96 5.20 -0.95
C SER A 71 -8.87 6.43 -0.97
N ARG A 72 -9.74 6.54 0.04
CA ARG A 72 -10.68 7.66 0.20
C ARG A 72 -10.11 8.83 1.00
N ILE A 73 -8.98 8.61 1.65
CA ILE A 73 -8.28 9.58 2.48
C ILE A 73 -7.07 10.15 1.75
N SER A 74 -6.33 9.30 1.00
CA SER A 74 -5.02 9.64 0.46
C SER A 74 -4.92 9.38 -1.04
N LEU A 75 -4.42 10.36 -1.81
CA LEU A 75 -4.27 10.27 -3.26
C LEU A 75 -3.28 9.18 -3.71
N PRO A 76 -2.08 9.02 -3.11
CA PRO A 76 -1.22 7.88 -3.40
C PRO A 76 -1.92 6.53 -3.14
N MET A 77 -2.64 6.40 -2.02
CA MET A 77 -3.38 5.17 -1.72
C MET A 77 -4.51 4.89 -2.71
N PHE A 78 -5.14 5.93 -3.26
CA PHE A 78 -6.12 5.79 -4.34
C PHE A 78 -5.51 5.12 -5.57
N TYR A 79 -4.33 5.55 -6.00
CA TYR A 79 -3.64 4.91 -7.11
C TYR A 79 -3.23 3.47 -6.80
N ASP A 80 -2.68 3.22 -5.61
CA ASP A 80 -2.34 1.87 -5.18
C ASP A 80 -3.58 0.96 -5.12
N GLU A 81 -4.75 1.47 -4.73
CA GLU A 81 -6.01 0.73 -4.72
C GLU A 81 -6.48 0.37 -6.14
N ARG A 82 -6.30 1.27 -7.10
CA ARG A 82 -6.60 0.96 -8.51
C ARG A 82 -5.62 -0.04 -9.11
N TRP A 83 -4.36 -0.06 -8.67
CA TRP A 83 -3.35 -0.98 -9.20
C TRP A 83 -3.33 -2.34 -8.49
N LYS A 84 -3.70 -2.39 -7.20
CA LYS A 84 -3.44 -3.54 -6.30
C LYS A 84 -4.55 -3.78 -5.27
N GLY A 85 -5.68 -3.09 -5.39
CA GLY A 85 -6.84 -3.17 -4.51
C GLY A 85 -8.06 -3.86 -5.14
N ILE A 86 -9.25 -3.48 -4.67
CA ILE A 86 -10.52 -4.11 -5.07
C ILE A 86 -10.95 -3.58 -6.44
N SER A 87 -10.66 -2.32 -6.76
CA SER A 87 -10.88 -1.78 -8.10
C SER A 87 -10.09 -2.52 -9.17
N GLN A 88 -8.87 -3.01 -8.86
CA GLN A 88 -8.12 -3.84 -9.80
C GLN A 88 -8.80 -5.20 -10.05
N LEU A 89 -9.35 -5.84 -9.01
CA LEU A 89 -10.12 -7.08 -9.18
C LEU A 89 -11.31 -6.87 -10.13
N LEU A 90 -12.11 -5.82 -9.88
CA LEU A 90 -13.27 -5.50 -10.70
C LEU A 90 -12.87 -5.14 -12.13
N HIS A 91 -11.74 -4.45 -12.30
CA HIS A 91 -11.20 -4.11 -13.61
C HIS A 91 -10.79 -5.36 -14.40
N LEU A 92 -10.06 -6.29 -13.75
CA LEU A 92 -9.68 -7.56 -14.37
C LEU A 92 -10.89 -8.40 -14.76
N GLU A 93 -11.93 -8.42 -13.92
CA GLU A 93 -13.18 -9.11 -14.26
C GLU A 93 -13.80 -8.54 -15.55
N GLY A 94 -14.01 -7.23 -15.60
CA GLY A 94 -14.59 -6.57 -16.78
C GLY A 94 -13.73 -6.70 -18.05
N MET A 95 -12.39 -6.63 -17.91
CA MET A 95 -11.47 -6.85 -19.02
C MET A 95 -11.58 -8.28 -19.56
N THR A 96 -11.63 -9.29 -18.70
CA THR A 96 -11.76 -10.68 -19.17
C THR A 96 -13.08 -10.95 -19.87
N SER A 97 -14.19 -10.38 -19.41
CA SER A 97 -15.48 -10.48 -20.11
C SER A 97 -15.43 -9.87 -21.51
N SER A 98 -14.74 -8.74 -21.67
CA SER A 98 -14.58 -8.07 -22.97
C SER A 98 -13.70 -8.88 -23.93
N VAL A 99 -12.61 -9.44 -23.42
CA VAL A 99 -11.69 -10.31 -24.17
C VAL A 99 -12.36 -11.63 -24.56
N GLU A 100 -13.17 -12.22 -23.69
CA GLU A 100 -13.97 -13.41 -24.00
C GLU A 100 -15.02 -13.12 -25.10
N ALA A 101 -15.50 -11.87 -25.20
CA ALA A 101 -16.37 -11.40 -26.27
C ALA A 101 -15.65 -11.01 -27.58
N GLY A 102 -14.30 -11.12 -27.62
CA GLY A 102 -13.50 -10.94 -28.84
C GLY A 102 -12.68 -9.66 -28.92
N ASP A 103 -12.71 -8.79 -27.91
CA ASP A 103 -12.00 -7.50 -27.94
C ASP A 103 -10.52 -7.60 -27.47
N LEU A 104 -9.71 -8.36 -28.22
CA LEU A 104 -8.28 -8.52 -27.94
C LEU A 104 -7.41 -7.41 -28.53
N ASP A 105 -7.88 -6.76 -29.60
CA ASP A 105 -7.14 -5.69 -30.26
C ASP A 105 -7.06 -4.44 -29.39
N ALA A 106 -8.10 -4.09 -28.63
CA ALA A 106 -8.06 -2.96 -27.69
C ALA A 106 -6.98 -3.16 -26.61
N LEU A 107 -6.87 -4.37 -26.06
CA LEU A 107 -5.82 -4.71 -25.08
C LEU A 107 -4.42 -4.53 -25.69
N ARG A 108 -4.21 -5.03 -26.91
CA ARG A 108 -2.93 -4.87 -27.62
C ARG A 108 -2.58 -3.40 -27.83
N ILE A 109 -3.55 -2.58 -28.21
CA ILE A 109 -3.35 -1.13 -28.41
C ILE A 109 -2.92 -0.48 -27.10
N ILE A 110 -3.64 -0.74 -26.00
CA ILE A 110 -3.34 -0.18 -24.68
C ILE A 110 -1.93 -0.58 -24.21
N LEU A 111 -1.55 -1.85 -24.35
CA LEU A 111 -0.21 -2.32 -23.95
C LEU A 111 0.91 -1.65 -24.76
N ASN A 112 0.71 -1.48 -26.07
CA ASN A 112 1.67 -0.74 -26.91
C ASN A 112 1.75 0.74 -26.51
N THR A 113 0.62 1.38 -26.23
CA THR A 113 0.59 2.77 -25.75
C THR A 113 1.35 2.90 -24.43
N ILE A 114 1.14 1.98 -23.47
CA ILE A 114 1.86 1.97 -22.20
C ILE A 114 3.36 1.78 -22.44
N LYS A 115 3.76 0.76 -23.23
CA LYS A 115 5.17 0.48 -23.58
C LYS A 115 5.85 1.75 -24.10
N ASN A 116 5.25 2.41 -25.08
CA ASN A 116 5.84 3.59 -25.72
C ASN A 116 5.85 4.82 -24.80
N ALA A 117 4.93 4.92 -23.83
CA ALA A 117 4.88 6.01 -22.88
C ALA A 117 5.89 5.86 -21.72
N VAL A 118 6.28 4.62 -21.37
CA VAL A 118 7.14 4.35 -20.20
C VAL A 118 8.59 4.03 -20.57
N LEU A 119 8.85 3.52 -21.78
CA LEU A 119 10.18 3.11 -22.23
C LEU A 119 10.85 4.24 -23.03
N ASP A 120 11.30 5.25 -22.31
CA ASP A 120 12.06 6.38 -22.86
C ASP A 120 13.28 6.68 -21.97
N ALA A 121 14.44 6.89 -22.60
CA ALA A 121 15.72 7.15 -21.94
C ALA A 121 15.69 8.44 -21.10
N SER A 122 14.94 9.47 -21.53
CA SER A 122 14.81 10.74 -20.81
C SER A 122 14.03 10.61 -19.50
N LEU A 123 13.23 9.55 -19.34
CA LEU A 123 12.46 9.25 -18.13
C LEU A 123 13.17 8.25 -17.21
N LEU A 124 14.26 7.64 -17.68
CA LEU A 124 14.91 6.53 -16.98
C LEU A 124 15.76 7.03 -15.81
N SER A 125 15.61 6.35 -14.67
CA SER A 125 16.51 6.52 -13.53
C SER A 125 16.94 5.15 -13.01
N VAL A 126 18.25 4.98 -12.87
CA VAL A 126 18.89 3.67 -12.63
C VAL A 126 19.56 3.65 -11.26
N ASN A 127 19.28 2.59 -10.49
CA ASN A 127 19.97 2.29 -9.24
C ASN A 127 20.77 0.99 -9.38
N ILE A 128 22.08 1.07 -9.17
CA ILE A 128 23.01 -0.05 -9.27
C ILE A 128 23.53 -0.39 -7.86
N THR A 129 23.60 -1.68 -7.53
CA THR A 129 24.18 -2.15 -6.27
C THR A 129 25.08 -3.33 -6.55
N VAL A 130 26.40 -3.10 -6.53
CA VAL A 130 27.45 -4.04 -6.93
C VAL A 130 28.72 -3.79 -6.11
N GLU A 131 29.63 -4.75 -6.08
CA GLU A 131 30.97 -4.58 -5.50
C GLU A 131 31.81 -3.58 -6.32
N PRO A 132 32.75 -2.84 -5.70
CA PRO A 132 33.54 -1.80 -6.36
C PRO A 132 34.22 -2.24 -7.67
N GLU A 133 34.77 -3.45 -7.71
CA GLU A 133 35.45 -4.04 -8.86
C GLU A 133 34.52 -4.31 -10.06
N ASN A 134 33.20 -4.44 -9.82
CA ASN A 134 32.19 -4.71 -10.84
C ASN A 134 31.50 -3.44 -11.34
N ARG A 135 31.81 -2.28 -10.75
CA ARG A 135 31.18 -0.99 -11.09
C ARG A 135 31.34 -0.63 -12.57
N LEU A 136 32.56 -0.64 -13.10
CA LEU A 136 32.82 -0.25 -14.49
C LEU A 136 32.18 -1.19 -15.52
N PRO A 137 32.32 -2.54 -15.40
CA PRO A 137 31.61 -3.45 -16.30
C PRO A 137 30.10 -3.22 -16.33
N VAL A 138 29.46 -3.03 -15.18
CA VAL A 138 28.01 -2.85 -15.09
C VAL A 138 27.57 -1.52 -15.66
N LEU A 139 28.34 -0.44 -15.42
CA LEU A 139 28.03 0.88 -16.00
C LEU A 139 28.04 0.84 -17.53
N ARG A 140 29.02 0.16 -18.14
CA ARG A 140 29.07 0.01 -19.60
C ARG A 140 27.81 -0.67 -20.16
N GLU A 141 27.36 -1.74 -19.51
CA GLU A 141 26.15 -2.45 -19.94
C GLU A 141 24.88 -1.61 -19.74
N VAL A 142 24.82 -0.80 -18.68
CA VAL A 142 23.74 0.18 -18.48
C VAL A 142 23.77 1.26 -19.56
N GLU A 143 24.93 1.83 -19.87
CA GLU A 143 25.09 2.83 -20.94
C GLU A 143 24.65 2.28 -22.31
N ASN A 144 25.04 1.04 -22.63
CA ASN A 144 24.60 0.34 -23.83
C ASN A 144 23.08 0.14 -23.86
N LEU A 145 22.48 -0.23 -22.73
CA LEU A 145 21.03 -0.38 -22.61
C LEU A 145 20.32 0.95 -22.81
N VAL A 146 20.72 2.02 -22.10
CA VAL A 146 20.12 3.35 -22.21
C VAL A 146 20.21 3.87 -23.64
N SER A 147 21.37 3.71 -24.29
CA SER A 147 21.59 4.16 -25.68
C SER A 147 20.73 3.40 -26.70
N SER A 148 20.15 2.26 -26.32
CA SER A 148 19.26 1.48 -27.18
C SER A 148 17.76 1.82 -27.02
N LEU A 149 17.42 2.65 -26.03
CA LEU A 149 16.04 3.10 -25.80
C LEU A 149 15.76 4.39 -26.58
N PRO A 150 14.49 4.66 -26.95
CA PRO A 150 14.10 5.94 -27.50
C PRO A 150 14.45 7.10 -26.55
N ASP A 151 14.92 8.23 -27.09
CA ASP A 151 15.08 9.49 -26.36
C ASP A 151 14.28 10.55 -27.09
N THR A 152 13.01 10.68 -26.73
CA THR A 152 12.09 11.61 -27.39
C THR A 152 12.19 13.03 -26.83
N GLY A 153 12.96 13.24 -25.75
CA GLY A 153 13.09 14.55 -25.10
C GLY A 153 11.78 15.10 -24.53
N THR A 154 10.68 14.33 -24.56
CA THR A 154 9.36 14.74 -24.05
C THR A 154 9.30 14.62 -22.53
N GLY A 155 10.33 15.10 -21.83
CA GLY A 155 10.46 15.14 -20.37
C GLY A 155 9.39 15.99 -19.66
N THR A 156 8.37 16.47 -20.39
CA THR A 156 7.13 16.95 -19.81
C THR A 156 6.14 15.80 -19.73
N ALA A 157 6.12 15.13 -18.59
CA ALA A 157 4.88 14.52 -18.11
C ALA A 157 3.84 15.65 -17.91
N GLY A 158 3.22 16.11 -18.99
CA GLY A 158 1.88 16.71 -18.92
C GLY A 158 0.91 15.59 -18.56
N ALA A 159 -0.11 15.76 -17.73
CA ALA A 159 -0.81 16.95 -17.29
C ALA A 159 -1.03 16.88 -15.77
N GLY A 160 -1.54 17.96 -15.18
CA GLY A 160 -1.56 18.23 -13.74
C GLY A 160 -1.93 17.05 -12.85
N SER A 161 -1.38 17.06 -11.63
CA SER A 161 -1.81 16.16 -10.55
C SER A 161 -3.33 16.10 -10.57
N PRO A 162 -3.94 14.92 -10.75
CA PRO A 162 -5.39 14.85 -10.84
C PRO A 162 -5.93 15.46 -9.57
N PHE A 163 -6.83 16.40 -9.78
CA PHE A 163 -7.54 17.06 -8.71
C PHE A 163 -8.02 15.99 -7.72
N PHE A 164 -7.72 16.20 -6.44
CA PHE A 164 -8.27 15.35 -5.40
C PHE A 164 -9.76 15.68 -5.31
N GLU A 165 -10.57 15.00 -6.11
CA GLU A 165 -12.02 14.99 -5.91
C GLU A 165 -12.32 14.37 -4.55
N ASP A 166 -13.36 14.86 -3.90
CA ASP A 166 -13.85 14.26 -2.66
C ASP A 166 -14.28 12.81 -2.94
N ARG A 167 -13.55 11.85 -2.36
CA ARG A 167 -13.76 10.41 -2.56
C ARG A 167 -14.55 9.77 -1.42
N ARG A 168 -15.10 10.59 -0.52
CA ARG A 168 -15.96 10.11 0.55
C ARG A 168 -17.22 9.50 -0.04
N LEU A 169 -17.69 8.45 0.61
CA LEU A 169 -18.91 7.78 0.20
C LEU A 169 -20.12 8.67 0.56
N PRO A 170 -21.07 8.88 -0.36
CA PRO A 170 -22.24 9.73 -0.11
C PRO A 170 -23.16 9.18 0.99
N ASP A 171 -23.18 7.86 1.19
CA ASP A 171 -24.12 7.17 2.09
C ASP A 171 -23.55 6.87 3.48
N GLY A 172 -22.48 7.57 3.86
CA GLY A 172 -21.75 7.35 5.10
C GLY A 172 -20.45 6.55 4.92
N PRO A 173 -19.67 6.35 5.99
CA PRO A 173 -18.24 6.03 5.86
C PRO A 173 -17.93 4.55 5.60
N PHE A 174 -18.94 3.68 5.57
CA PHE A 174 -18.80 2.23 5.48
C PHE A 174 -19.03 1.69 4.05
N GLU A 175 -18.12 0.82 3.60
CA GLU A 175 -18.28 0.02 2.38
C GLU A 175 -18.34 -1.48 2.74
N PRO A 176 -19.54 -2.09 2.73
CA PRO A 176 -19.73 -3.52 2.93
C PRO A 176 -19.51 -4.32 1.63
N LEU A 177 -18.59 -5.29 1.67
CA LEU A 177 -18.19 -6.12 0.53
C LEU A 177 -18.29 -7.61 0.88
N ILE A 178 -19.01 -8.36 0.06
CA ILE A 178 -19.24 -9.79 0.27
C ILE A 178 -18.20 -10.61 -0.49
N ILE A 179 -17.54 -11.52 0.23
CA ILE A 179 -16.61 -12.53 -0.28
C ILE A 179 -17.01 -13.92 0.26
N PRO A 180 -16.64 -15.03 -0.40
CA PRO A 180 -16.86 -16.37 0.15
C PRO A 180 -15.97 -16.58 1.38
N GLY A 181 -16.53 -17.13 2.47
CA GLY A 181 -15.76 -17.51 3.65
C GLY A 181 -16.48 -17.31 4.97
N GLY A 182 -16.01 -18.01 6.02
CA GLY A 182 -16.55 -17.93 7.37
C GLY A 182 -15.85 -16.91 8.28
N VAL A 183 -14.92 -16.12 7.74
CA VAL A 183 -14.19 -15.08 8.48
C VAL A 183 -14.22 -13.77 7.71
N GLY A 184 -14.11 -12.66 8.43
CA GLY A 184 -14.09 -11.31 7.88
C GLY A 184 -12.75 -10.59 8.01
N PHE A 185 -12.72 -9.39 7.46
CA PHE A 185 -11.61 -8.46 7.50
C PHE A 185 -12.19 -7.05 7.62
N ALA A 186 -11.87 -6.36 8.71
CA ALA A 186 -12.21 -4.96 8.87
C ALA A 186 -11.00 -4.09 8.49
N GLY A 187 -11.24 -3.00 7.76
CA GLY A 187 -10.26 -1.96 7.49
C GLY A 187 -10.84 -0.60 7.87
N CYS A 188 -10.05 0.21 8.56
CA CYS A 188 -10.39 1.58 8.91
C CYS A 188 -9.19 2.47 8.57
N ALA A 189 -9.42 3.61 7.91
CA ALA A 189 -8.38 4.58 7.62
C ALA A 189 -8.92 6.00 7.79
N PHE A 190 -8.10 6.90 8.33
CA PHE A 190 -8.45 8.28 8.61
C PHE A 190 -7.18 9.15 8.56
N PRO A 191 -7.32 10.49 8.51
CA PRO A 191 -6.16 11.38 8.48
C PRO A 191 -5.22 11.14 9.66
N GLY A 192 -3.93 11.05 9.38
CA GLY A 192 -2.85 10.98 10.37
C GLY A 192 -1.74 11.98 10.04
N ALA A 193 -0.68 11.98 10.84
CA ALA A 193 0.43 12.90 10.67
C ALA A 193 1.33 12.51 9.48
N PHE A 194 1.78 13.53 8.74
CA PHE A 194 2.76 13.37 7.67
C PHE A 194 4.18 13.22 8.23
N LEU A 195 5.03 12.50 7.48
CA LEU A 195 6.46 12.45 7.72
C LEU A 195 7.05 13.87 7.72
N GLY A 196 7.91 14.15 8.71
CA GLY A 196 8.48 15.48 8.93
C GLY A 196 7.77 16.29 10.01
N THR A 197 6.69 15.77 10.60
CA THR A 197 6.14 16.28 11.87
C THR A 197 6.52 15.35 13.02
N ASP A 198 6.62 15.91 14.22
CA ASP A 198 6.91 15.13 15.43
C ASP A 198 5.73 14.20 15.77
N ASP A 199 4.51 14.63 15.46
CA ASP A 199 3.30 13.83 15.61
C ASP A 199 3.40 12.48 14.90
N HIS A 200 4.03 12.40 13.72
CA HIS A 200 4.21 11.13 13.04
C HIS A 200 5.10 10.14 13.83
N GLY A 201 6.09 10.65 14.57
CA GLY A 201 6.89 9.84 15.49
C GLY A 201 6.03 9.27 16.62
N LEU A 202 5.21 10.11 17.25
CA LEU A 202 4.29 9.71 18.33
C LEU A 202 3.23 8.71 17.83
N GLU A 203 2.62 8.97 16.69
CA GLU A 203 1.64 8.06 16.06
C GLU A 203 2.27 6.71 15.69
N THR A 204 3.55 6.68 15.28
CA THR A 204 4.26 5.43 15.01
C THR A 204 4.38 4.59 16.28
N VAL A 205 4.77 5.20 17.40
CA VAL A 205 4.90 4.50 18.69
C VAL A 205 3.52 4.07 19.21
N LEU A 206 2.52 4.95 19.14
CA LEU A 206 1.14 4.66 19.50
C LEU A 206 0.57 3.48 18.68
N ALA A 207 0.75 3.48 17.36
CA ALA A 207 0.30 2.38 16.50
C ALA A 207 0.90 1.04 16.93
N HIS A 208 2.21 1.03 17.26
CA HIS A 208 2.84 -0.19 17.76
C HIS A 208 2.24 -0.63 19.11
N LEU A 209 2.08 0.31 20.05
CA LEU A 209 1.51 0.07 21.38
C LEU A 209 0.09 -0.52 21.30
N LEU A 210 -0.78 0.07 20.47
CA LEU A 210 -2.15 -0.42 20.27
C LEU A 210 -2.14 -1.83 19.68
N ALA A 211 -1.31 -2.08 18.65
CA ALA A 211 -1.27 -3.35 17.96
C ALA A 211 -0.73 -4.51 18.83
N THR A 212 0.26 -4.26 19.69
CA THR A 212 0.83 -5.31 20.56
C THR A 212 0.17 -5.41 21.92
N GLY A 213 -0.59 -4.41 22.34
CA GLY A 213 -1.35 -4.40 23.59
C GLY A 213 -2.84 -4.57 23.34
N PHE A 214 -3.58 -3.46 23.40
CA PHE A 214 -5.04 -3.43 23.43
C PHE A 214 -5.71 -4.23 22.31
N LEU A 215 -5.27 -4.06 21.06
CA LEU A 215 -5.88 -4.77 19.91
C LEU A 215 -5.57 -6.26 19.94
N TRP A 216 -4.37 -6.65 20.39
CA TRP A 216 -4.01 -8.05 20.52
C TRP A 216 -4.89 -8.75 21.58
N GLU A 217 -5.13 -8.09 22.70
CA GLU A 217 -6.00 -8.62 23.75
C GLU A 217 -7.47 -8.67 23.32
N GLN A 218 -8.02 -7.56 22.83
CA GLN A 218 -9.46 -7.44 22.58
C GLN A 218 -9.88 -8.14 21.28
N VAL A 219 -9.17 -7.92 20.18
CA VAL A 219 -9.58 -8.44 18.87
C VAL A 219 -9.14 -9.89 18.68
N ARG A 220 -7.93 -10.25 19.13
CA ARG A 220 -7.39 -11.60 18.95
C ARG A 220 -7.68 -12.54 20.11
N MET A 221 -7.28 -12.19 21.34
CA MET A 221 -7.43 -13.11 22.47
C MET A 221 -8.88 -13.30 22.90
N LYS A 222 -9.65 -12.21 23.00
CA LYS A 222 -11.08 -12.25 23.39
C LYS A 222 -11.99 -12.41 22.17
N GLY A 223 -11.75 -11.65 21.11
CA GLY A 223 -12.56 -11.67 19.89
C GLY A 223 -12.31 -12.83 18.94
N GLY A 224 -11.23 -13.60 19.11
CA GLY A 224 -10.94 -14.79 18.31
C GLY A 224 -10.42 -14.54 16.89
N ALA A 225 -10.14 -13.28 16.51
CA ALA A 225 -9.52 -13.00 15.23
C ALA A 225 -8.07 -13.50 15.19
N TYR A 226 -7.57 -13.86 14.01
CA TYR A 226 -6.16 -14.28 13.88
C TYR A 226 -5.17 -13.13 14.12
N GLY A 227 -5.56 -11.90 13.74
CA GLY A 227 -4.73 -10.73 13.98
C GLY A 227 -5.46 -9.41 13.87
N ALA A 228 -4.88 -8.40 14.51
CA ALA A 228 -5.27 -7.01 14.39
C ALA A 228 -4.00 -6.15 14.26
N SER A 229 -4.11 -5.00 13.62
CA SER A 229 -2.97 -4.13 13.37
C SER A 229 -3.38 -2.67 13.35
N ALA A 230 -2.44 -1.80 13.70
CA ALA A 230 -2.52 -0.36 13.57
C ALA A 230 -1.25 0.14 12.88
N TYR A 231 -1.39 1.13 12.00
CA TYR A 231 -0.28 1.69 11.22
C TYR A 231 -0.43 3.20 11.08
N ALA A 232 0.66 3.92 11.37
CA ALA A 232 0.84 5.31 11.00
C ALA A 232 1.69 5.39 9.72
N ASN A 233 1.06 5.75 8.60
CA ASN A 233 1.73 5.93 7.31
C ASN A 233 2.01 7.41 7.05
N GLY A 234 3.23 7.84 7.37
CA GLY A 234 3.63 9.25 7.28
C GLY A 234 3.85 9.75 5.86
N THR A 235 4.19 8.90 4.89
CA THR A 235 4.30 9.36 3.50
C THR A 235 2.94 9.74 2.95
N GLU A 236 1.91 9.02 3.39
CA GLU A 236 0.53 9.16 2.88
C GLU A 236 -0.37 10.02 3.78
N GLY A 237 0.08 10.35 5.00
CA GLY A 237 -0.70 11.13 5.98
C GLY A 237 -1.92 10.37 6.49
N VAL A 238 -1.79 9.05 6.69
CA VAL A 238 -2.91 8.17 7.05
C VAL A 238 -2.58 7.36 8.29
N PHE A 239 -3.51 7.34 9.24
CA PHE A 239 -3.55 6.32 10.28
C PHE A 239 -4.59 5.26 9.89
N SER A 240 -4.28 3.99 10.12
CA SER A 240 -5.18 2.89 9.76
C SER A 240 -5.18 1.75 10.76
N PHE A 241 -6.33 1.09 10.86
CA PHE A 241 -6.52 -0.17 11.56
C PHE A 241 -6.94 -1.27 10.58
N SER A 242 -6.60 -2.51 10.90
CA SER A 242 -7.11 -3.66 10.18
C SER A 242 -7.24 -4.90 11.07
N SER A 243 -8.22 -5.76 10.79
CA SER A 243 -8.29 -7.12 11.34
C SER A 243 -8.17 -8.19 10.26
N TYR A 244 -7.69 -9.36 10.66
CA TYR A 244 -7.38 -10.47 9.76
C TYR A 244 -8.01 -11.77 10.26
N ARG A 245 -8.83 -12.39 9.41
CA ARG A 245 -9.61 -13.60 9.71
C ARG A 245 -10.39 -13.45 11.01
N ASP A 246 -11.26 -12.46 11.02
CA ASP A 246 -12.00 -11.96 12.16
C ASP A 246 -13.44 -12.52 12.16
N PRO A 247 -13.87 -13.24 13.21
CA PRO A 247 -15.22 -13.77 13.30
C PRO A 247 -16.28 -12.69 13.58
N ASP A 248 -15.91 -11.52 14.12
CA ASP A 248 -16.85 -10.43 14.43
C ASP A 248 -16.31 -9.04 14.06
N ILE A 249 -16.24 -8.78 12.76
CA ILE A 249 -15.82 -7.49 12.20
C ILE A 249 -16.63 -6.30 12.73
N THR A 250 -17.88 -6.51 13.15
CA THR A 250 -18.75 -5.44 13.67
C THR A 250 -18.21 -4.93 15.01
N GLU A 251 -17.90 -5.87 15.90
CA GLU A 251 -17.36 -5.57 17.22
C GLU A 251 -15.95 -4.98 17.10
N THR A 252 -15.14 -5.46 16.17
CA THR A 252 -13.81 -4.92 15.91
C THR A 252 -13.80 -3.43 15.54
N ILE A 253 -14.80 -2.94 14.78
CA ILE A 253 -14.92 -1.50 14.48
C ILE A 253 -15.08 -0.68 15.77
N ARG A 254 -15.88 -1.18 16.72
CA ARG A 254 -16.05 -0.56 18.04
C ARG A 254 -14.73 -0.55 18.80
N ILE A 255 -14.03 -1.69 18.82
CA ILE A 255 -12.74 -1.86 19.49
C ILE A 255 -11.66 -0.92 18.94
N PHE A 256 -11.64 -0.62 17.63
CA PHE A 256 -10.69 0.36 17.08
C PHE A 256 -10.83 1.73 17.73
N ARG A 257 -12.06 2.23 17.89
CA ARG A 257 -12.33 3.48 18.60
C ARG A 257 -11.94 3.38 20.07
N GLU A 258 -12.38 2.32 20.75
CA GLU A 258 -12.07 2.12 22.17
C GLU A 258 -10.57 2.06 22.45
N SER A 259 -9.79 1.51 21.51
CA SER A 259 -8.34 1.44 21.66
C SER A 259 -7.69 2.83 21.72
N LEU A 260 -8.21 3.79 20.94
CA LEU A 260 -7.76 5.17 20.98
C LEU A 260 -8.31 5.90 22.22
N GLU A 261 -9.55 5.65 22.61
CA GLU A 261 -10.13 6.21 23.85
C GLU A 261 -9.36 5.75 25.10
N PHE A 262 -8.99 4.48 25.15
CA PHE A 262 -8.15 3.93 26.20
C PHE A 262 -6.79 4.63 26.24
N ALA A 263 -6.11 4.78 25.09
CA ALA A 263 -4.84 5.48 25.03
C ALA A 263 -4.96 6.96 25.41
N ALA A 264 -6.02 7.63 24.98
CA ALA A 264 -6.30 9.03 25.31
C ALA A 264 -6.65 9.26 26.78
N SER A 265 -7.13 8.23 27.49
CA SER A 265 -7.48 8.33 28.92
C SER A 265 -6.29 8.55 29.86
N GLY A 266 -5.05 8.48 29.38
CA GLY A 266 -3.84 8.70 30.17
C GLY A 266 -3.49 7.54 31.13
N LYS A 267 -4.12 6.37 30.94
CA LYS A 267 -3.89 5.18 31.78
C LYS A 267 -2.68 4.33 31.36
N ILE A 268 -2.00 4.70 30.28
CA ILE A 268 -0.81 3.98 29.82
C ILE A 268 0.39 4.40 30.69
N GLU A 269 1.02 3.42 31.31
CA GLU A 269 2.23 3.63 32.12
C GLU A 269 3.48 3.92 31.26
N ASP A 270 4.40 4.71 31.79
CA ASP A 270 5.64 5.09 31.08
C ASP A 270 6.50 3.88 30.68
N ASP A 271 6.58 2.83 31.50
CA ASP A 271 7.30 1.59 31.15
C ASP A 271 6.72 0.90 29.90
N THR A 272 5.39 0.96 29.75
CA THR A 272 4.72 0.44 28.54
C THR A 272 5.08 1.27 27.31
N VAL A 273 5.19 2.60 27.46
CA VAL A 273 5.63 3.48 26.39
C VAL A 273 7.08 3.18 26.01
N VAL A 274 8.00 3.01 26.98
CA VAL A 274 9.40 2.66 26.72
C VAL A 274 9.51 1.35 25.94
N LYS A 275 8.75 0.31 26.32
CA LYS A 275 8.69 -0.96 25.56
C LYS A 275 8.20 -0.76 24.13
N ALA A 276 7.19 0.08 23.92
CA ALA A 276 6.71 0.42 22.59
C ALA A 276 7.74 1.21 21.77
N ILE A 277 8.50 2.11 22.39
CA ILE A 277 9.61 2.82 21.73
C ILE A 277 10.66 1.80 21.27
N ILE A 278 11.11 0.90 22.16
CA ILE A 278 12.10 -0.14 21.83
C ILE A 278 11.62 -1.01 20.67
N GLY A 279 10.37 -1.49 20.72
CA GLY A 279 9.79 -2.32 19.66
C GLY A 279 9.62 -1.59 18.32
N SER A 280 9.34 -0.29 18.36
CA SER A 280 9.19 0.55 17.16
C SER A 280 10.55 0.87 16.53
N VAL A 281 11.50 1.37 17.32
CA VAL A 281 12.86 1.69 16.87
C VAL A 281 13.62 0.44 16.45
N GLY A 282 13.41 -0.69 17.14
CA GLY A 282 13.98 -1.99 16.80
C GLY A 282 13.67 -2.44 15.37
N LYS A 283 12.50 -2.06 14.82
CA LYS A 283 12.15 -2.33 13.42
C LYS A 283 12.97 -1.50 12.43
N ASP A 284 13.31 -0.26 12.80
CA ASP A 284 14.04 0.68 11.93
C ASP A 284 15.54 0.36 11.83
N ILE A 285 16.09 -0.37 12.81
CA ILE A 285 17.54 -0.71 12.89
C ILE A 285 17.86 -2.12 12.39
N LYS A 286 16.88 -2.85 11.86
CA LYS A 286 17.11 -4.21 11.34
C LYS A 286 18.17 -4.19 10.23
N PRO A 287 19.21 -5.05 10.31
CA PRO A 287 20.20 -5.16 9.24
C PRO A 287 19.53 -5.50 7.91
N LEU A 288 19.93 -4.80 6.85
CA LEU A 288 19.44 -5.01 5.50
C LEU A 288 20.56 -5.56 4.62
N ALA A 289 20.24 -6.57 3.81
CA ALA A 289 21.15 -7.02 2.75
C ALA A 289 21.48 -5.86 1.79
N PRO A 290 22.68 -5.84 1.18
CA PRO A 290 23.13 -4.72 0.34
C PRO A 290 22.13 -4.32 -0.74
N GLY A 291 21.58 -5.28 -1.49
CA GLY A 291 20.60 -5.01 -2.56
C GLY A 291 19.25 -4.48 -2.07
N ILE A 292 18.88 -4.72 -0.79
CA ILE A 292 17.70 -4.09 -0.18
C ILE A 292 18.05 -2.68 0.28
N LYS A 293 19.22 -2.49 0.89
CA LYS A 293 19.73 -1.18 1.34
C LYS A 293 19.83 -0.19 0.19
N GLY A 294 20.41 -0.60 -0.94
CA GLY A 294 20.54 0.22 -2.15
C GLY A 294 19.17 0.65 -2.71
N PHE A 295 18.26 -0.30 -2.91
CA PHE A 295 16.91 -0.01 -3.41
C PHE A 295 16.11 0.90 -2.47
N LEU A 296 16.21 0.70 -1.16
CA LEU A 296 15.55 1.55 -0.18
C LEU A 296 16.13 2.97 -0.17
N GLY A 297 17.46 3.11 -0.28
CA GLY A 297 18.12 4.41 -0.41
C GLY A 297 17.67 5.16 -1.67
N TYR A 298 17.59 4.45 -2.80
CA TYR A 298 17.09 5.01 -4.05
C TYR A 298 15.63 5.49 -3.96
N ARG A 299 14.73 4.67 -3.41
CA ARG A 299 13.32 5.08 -3.19
C ARG A 299 13.22 6.32 -2.30
N ARG A 300 14.01 6.38 -1.23
CA ARG A 300 14.06 7.57 -0.36
C ARG A 300 14.47 8.82 -1.12
N ASN A 301 15.48 8.71 -1.99
CA ASN A 301 15.89 9.83 -2.86
C ASN A 301 14.73 10.27 -3.77
N LEU A 302 14.08 9.33 -4.48
CA LEU A 302 12.92 9.64 -5.33
C LEU A 302 11.78 10.34 -4.57
N TYR A 303 11.57 9.96 -3.31
CA TYR A 303 10.51 10.52 -2.47
C TYR A 303 10.93 11.79 -1.70
N GLY A 304 12.19 12.23 -1.84
CA GLY A 304 12.72 13.38 -1.08
C GLY A 304 12.87 13.11 0.42
N ILE A 305 12.99 11.85 0.84
CA ILE A 305 13.17 11.46 2.24
C ILE A 305 14.65 11.52 2.60
N SER A 306 15.07 12.64 3.17
CA SER A 306 16.45 12.87 3.61
C SER A 306 16.78 12.12 4.90
N ASP A 307 18.08 11.96 5.19
CA ASP A 307 18.53 11.42 6.47
C ASP A 307 18.14 12.34 7.65
N GLY A 308 18.04 13.65 7.42
CA GLY A 308 17.50 14.60 8.40
C GLY A 308 16.05 14.31 8.79
N LEU A 309 15.16 14.11 7.80
CA LEU A 309 13.75 13.73 8.07
C LEU A 309 13.64 12.40 8.82
N ARG A 310 14.51 11.44 8.47
CA ARG A 310 14.56 10.14 9.15
C ARG A 310 15.03 10.28 10.60
N GLN A 311 16.02 11.14 10.83
CA GLN A 311 16.53 11.40 12.18
C GLN A 311 15.51 12.15 13.01
N GLN A 312 14.86 13.18 12.48
CA GLN A 312 13.78 13.90 13.16
C GLN A 312 12.66 12.95 13.60
N ARG A 313 12.18 12.07 12.71
CA ARG A 313 11.19 11.04 13.08
C ARG A 313 11.68 10.16 14.22
N ARG A 314 12.95 9.75 14.19
CA ARG A 314 13.55 8.92 15.25
C ARG A 314 13.61 9.67 16.58
N ASP A 315 14.01 10.94 16.57
CA ASP A 315 14.09 11.76 17.77
C ASP A 315 12.70 11.99 18.38
N ALA A 316 11.68 12.19 17.54
CA ALA A 316 10.29 12.26 17.98
C ALA A 316 9.80 10.93 18.59
N MET A 317 10.17 9.78 18.02
CA MET A 317 9.85 8.48 18.61
C MET A 317 10.54 8.26 19.97
N LEU A 318 11.80 8.68 20.10
CA LEU A 318 12.59 8.51 21.33
C LEU A 318 12.16 9.48 22.46
N SER A 319 11.55 10.60 22.12
CA SER A 319 11.03 11.59 23.06
C SER A 319 9.58 11.35 23.49
N CYS A 320 8.95 10.27 23.02
CA CYS A 320 7.59 9.91 23.40
C CYS A 320 7.44 9.70 24.91
N THR A 321 6.40 10.27 25.50
CA THR A 321 6.00 10.10 26.92
C THR A 321 4.56 9.59 27.00
N ALA A 322 4.13 9.06 28.15
CA ALA A 322 2.72 8.67 28.33
C ALA A 322 1.74 9.82 28.04
N VAL A 323 2.07 11.04 28.46
CA VAL A 323 1.28 12.24 28.17
C VAL A 323 1.23 12.52 26.66
N GLY A 324 2.36 12.45 25.97
CA GLY A 324 2.42 12.66 24.52
C GLY A 324 1.63 11.60 23.74
N ILE A 325 1.67 10.35 24.18
CA ILE A 325 0.87 9.26 23.60
C ILE A 325 -0.62 9.51 23.79
N ALA A 326 -1.06 9.92 24.99
CA ALA A 326 -2.46 10.23 25.27
C ALA A 326 -2.96 11.41 24.43
N GLN A 327 -2.15 12.47 24.30
CA GLN A 327 -2.48 13.62 23.43
C GLN A 327 -2.57 13.20 21.96
N SER A 328 -1.64 12.38 21.48
CA SER A 328 -1.66 11.86 20.10
C SER A 328 -2.90 11.01 19.83
N ALA A 329 -3.28 10.13 20.76
CA ALA A 329 -4.51 9.34 20.68
C ALA A 329 -5.77 10.24 20.65
N GLY A 330 -5.79 11.30 21.46
CA GLY A 330 -6.87 12.30 21.45
C GLY A 330 -7.04 12.97 20.08
N ARG A 331 -5.95 13.42 19.46
CA ARG A 331 -5.99 13.99 18.09
C ARG A 331 -6.49 12.97 17.07
N LEU A 332 -6.02 11.73 17.14
CA LEU A 332 -6.47 10.66 16.24
C LEU A 332 -7.97 10.32 16.43
N LEU A 333 -8.51 10.41 17.64
CA LEU A 333 -9.95 10.25 17.90
C LEU A 333 -10.78 11.31 17.19
N GLU A 334 -10.33 12.55 17.18
CA GLU A 334 -10.98 13.63 16.44
C GLU A 334 -10.95 13.35 14.93
N GLN A 335 -9.80 12.91 14.40
CA GLN A 335 -9.66 12.56 12.98
C GLN A 335 -10.47 11.32 12.57
N LEU A 336 -10.71 10.38 13.49
CA LEU A 336 -11.52 9.18 13.25
C LEU A 336 -12.95 9.50 12.80
N ALA A 337 -13.48 10.68 13.16
CA ALA A 337 -14.78 11.16 12.67
C ALA A 337 -14.84 11.35 11.14
N SER A 338 -13.68 11.59 10.52
CA SER A 338 -13.52 11.66 9.05
C SER A 338 -13.04 10.34 8.44
N GLY A 339 -13.10 9.24 9.19
CA GLY A 339 -12.61 7.95 8.76
C GLY A 339 -13.47 7.27 7.70
N SER A 340 -12.81 6.41 6.92
CA SER A 340 -13.43 5.48 5.99
C SER A 340 -13.25 4.05 6.49
N TYR A 341 -14.26 3.23 6.27
CA TYR A 341 -14.29 1.83 6.69
C TYR A 341 -14.63 0.93 5.51
N THR A 342 -13.94 -0.19 5.40
CA THR A 342 -14.24 -1.24 4.44
C THR A 342 -14.35 -2.56 5.19
N LEU A 343 -15.47 -3.26 4.99
CA LEU A 343 -15.78 -4.52 5.63
C LEU A 343 -15.82 -5.60 4.56
N LEU A 344 -14.94 -6.59 4.64
CA LEU A 344 -14.96 -7.78 3.79
C LEU A 344 -15.38 -8.98 4.63
N GLY A 345 -16.32 -9.80 4.14
CA GLY A 345 -16.69 -11.03 4.84
C GLY A 345 -17.78 -11.81 4.11
N GLY A 346 -18.16 -12.96 4.68
CA GLY A 346 -19.32 -13.73 4.24
C GLY A 346 -20.61 -12.92 4.31
N ALA A 347 -21.62 -13.31 3.52
CA ALA A 347 -22.89 -12.58 3.41
C ALA A 347 -23.58 -12.36 4.77
N GLU A 348 -23.58 -13.37 5.64
CA GLU A 348 -24.17 -13.28 6.99
C GLU A 348 -23.43 -12.27 7.88
N ALA A 349 -22.09 -12.33 7.92
CA ALA A 349 -21.28 -11.40 8.70
C ALA A 349 -21.44 -9.95 8.23
N ILE A 350 -21.54 -9.74 6.92
CA ILE A 350 -21.77 -8.42 6.32
C ILE A 350 -23.18 -7.93 6.63
N GLN A 351 -24.21 -8.78 6.54
CA GLN A 351 -25.58 -8.39 6.88
C GLN A 351 -25.69 -7.99 8.36
N LYS A 352 -25.10 -8.79 9.26
CA LYS A 352 -25.01 -8.45 10.69
C LYS A 352 -24.37 -7.08 10.91
N ALA A 353 -23.30 -6.77 10.19
CA ALA A 353 -22.63 -5.47 10.28
C ALA A 353 -23.49 -4.33 9.73
N VAL A 354 -24.19 -4.54 8.61
CA VAL A 354 -25.13 -3.57 8.03
C VAL A 354 -26.21 -3.19 9.03
N ASP A 355 -26.81 -4.19 9.67
CA ASP A 355 -27.91 -3.98 10.62
C ASP A 355 -27.41 -3.28 11.89
N ARG A 356 -26.31 -3.75 12.48
CA ARG A 356 -25.79 -3.22 13.75
C ARG A 356 -25.14 -1.84 13.64
N LEU A 357 -24.52 -1.54 12.50
CA LEU A 357 -23.85 -0.24 12.26
C LEU A 357 -24.75 0.73 11.48
N ASN A 358 -26.01 0.37 11.19
CA ASN A 358 -26.96 1.15 10.41
C ASN A 358 -26.38 1.62 9.06
N ILE A 359 -25.72 0.72 8.34
CA ILE A 359 -25.06 1.05 7.06
C ILE A 359 -26.14 1.23 5.98
N LYS A 360 -26.23 2.43 5.40
CA LYS A 360 -27.19 2.74 4.32
C LYS A 360 -26.80 2.15 2.97
N ARG A 361 -25.51 1.92 2.75
CA ARG A 361 -24.96 1.40 1.50
C ARG A 361 -25.26 -0.10 1.37
N ALA A 362 -25.84 -0.47 0.22
CA ALA A 362 -26.06 -1.87 -0.10
C ALA A 362 -24.73 -2.65 -0.22
N PRO A 363 -24.64 -3.88 0.32
CA PRO A 363 -23.49 -4.74 0.13
C PRO A 363 -23.18 -5.04 -1.34
N LEU A 364 -21.92 -4.98 -1.73
CA LEU A 364 -21.46 -5.38 -3.05
C LEU A 364 -20.81 -6.77 -2.98
N LYS A 365 -21.33 -7.72 -3.76
CA LYS A 365 -20.71 -9.04 -3.92
C LYS A 365 -19.52 -8.95 -4.88
N LEU A 366 -18.33 -9.30 -4.40
CA LEU A 366 -17.13 -9.32 -5.21
C LEU A 366 -17.06 -10.59 -6.09
N PRO A 367 -16.45 -10.51 -7.29
CA PRO A 367 -16.33 -11.64 -8.21
C PRO A 367 -15.18 -12.57 -7.81
N VAL A 368 -15.31 -13.23 -6.65
CA VAL A 368 -14.28 -14.09 -6.04
C VAL A 368 -14.78 -15.48 -5.72
#